data_AF-A0A966W1A6-F1
#
_entry.id   AF-A0A966W1A6-F1
#
_cell.length_a   1.000
_cell.length_b   1.000
_cell.length_c   1.000
_cell.angle_alpha   90.00
_cell.angle_beta   90.00
_cell.angle_gamma   90.00
#
_symmetry.space_group_name_H-M   'P 1'
#
loop_
_entity.id
_entity.type
_entity.pdbx_description
1 polymer ?
#
loop_
_entity_poly.entity_id
_entity_poly.type
_entity_poly.pdbx_seq_one_letter_code
_entity_poly.pdbx_strand_id
1 'polypeptide(L)'
;MLIRESFDRRYEVTLGECWRSPEEAKRLAGTGQGISRSLHCDRLAVDLNLFRAGQFLTKTEDYREMGEWWEKQHPDCRWGGRFTTRPDGNHFSVTYQGRS
;
A
#
# COMPACT_ATOMS: atom_id res chain seq x y z
N MET A 1 -12.73 -6.41 5.07
CA MET A 1 -11.94 -5.22 5.46
C MET A 1 -10.47 -5.61 5.50
N LEU A 2 -9.60 -4.86 4.84
CA LEU A 2 -8.19 -5.25 4.57
C LEU A 2 -7.43 -5.77 5.80
N ILE A 3 -7.42 -5.01 6.90
CA ILE A 3 -6.70 -5.41 8.13
C ILE A 3 -7.26 -6.71 8.73
N ARG A 4 -8.59 -6.89 8.71
CA ARG A 4 -9.21 -8.13 9.21
C ARG A 4 -8.78 -9.33 8.38
N GLU A 5 -8.78 -9.20 7.06
CA GLU A 5 -8.33 -10.27 6.16
C GLU A 5 -6.87 -10.66 6.43
N SER A 6 -5.99 -9.69 6.67
CA SER A 6 -4.60 -9.98 7.02
C SER A 6 -4.50 -10.89 8.24
N PHE A 7 -5.27 -10.62 9.31
CA PHE A 7 -5.31 -11.47 10.50
C PHE A 7 -5.90 -12.85 10.21
N ASP A 8 -6.97 -12.94 9.41
CA ASP A 8 -7.58 -14.20 9.00
C ASP A 8 -6.57 -15.09 8.24
N ARG A 9 -5.62 -14.47 7.51
CA ARG A 9 -4.50 -15.12 6.82
C ARG A 9 -3.23 -15.29 7.67
N ARG A 10 -3.33 -15.13 8.99
CA ARG A 10 -2.22 -15.30 9.95
C ARG A 10 -1.07 -14.31 9.77
N TYR A 11 -1.32 -13.16 9.15
CA TYR A 11 -0.41 -12.03 9.26
C TYR A 11 -0.69 -11.26 10.54
N GLU A 12 0.35 -10.69 11.12
CA GLU A 12 0.24 -9.63 12.11
C GLU A 12 0.47 -8.30 11.38
N VAL A 13 -0.16 -7.22 11.85
CA VAL A 13 -0.23 -5.96 11.09
C VAL A 13 0.12 -4.77 11.98
N THR A 14 0.97 -3.89 11.47
CA THR A 14 1.03 -2.48 11.92
C THR A 14 0.81 -1.54 10.74
N LEU A 15 0.50 -0.27 11.03
CA LEU A 15 0.31 0.75 10.00
C LEU A 15 1.67 1.38 9.67
N GLY A 16 2.01 1.45 8.39
CA GLY A 16 3.15 2.22 7.88
C GLY A 16 2.77 3.68 7.74
N GLU A 17 2.17 4.03 6.62
CA GLU A 17 1.66 5.36 6.35
C GLU A 17 0.21 5.31 5.90
N CYS A 18 -0.66 6.07 6.57
CA CYS A 18 -2.08 6.16 6.21
C CYS A 18 -2.33 7.49 5.50
N TRP A 19 -2.17 8.59 6.23
CA TRP A 19 -2.28 9.94 5.68
C TRP A 19 -0.89 10.56 5.51
N ARG A 20 -0.66 11.14 4.34
CA ARG A 20 0.55 11.88 3.97
C ARG A 20 0.22 13.34 3.74
N SER A 21 0.94 14.26 4.36
CA SER A 21 0.69 15.69 4.15
C SER A 21 1.09 16.12 2.73
N PRO A 22 0.48 17.18 2.16
CA PRO A 22 0.88 17.71 0.86
C PRO A 22 2.35 18.16 0.81
N GLU A 23 2.87 18.69 1.92
CA GLU A 23 4.28 19.10 2.03
C GLU A 23 5.20 17.89 1.91
N GLU A 24 4.86 16.80 2.59
CA GLU A 24 5.65 15.57 2.54
C GLU A 24 5.58 14.91 1.16
N ALA A 25 4.40 14.86 0.54
CA ALA A 25 4.25 14.38 -0.83
C ALA A 25 5.10 15.20 -1.82
N LYS A 26 5.14 16.53 -1.66
CA LYS A 26 6.00 17.41 -2.45
C LYS A 26 7.48 17.14 -2.20
N ARG A 27 7.89 16.93 -0.94
CA ARG A 27 9.27 16.61 -0.56
C ARG A 27 9.73 15.28 -1.17
N LEU A 28 8.92 14.22 -1.04
CA LEU A 28 9.22 12.89 -1.60
C LEU A 28 9.25 12.88 -3.13
N ALA A 29 8.38 13.66 -3.77
CA ALA A 29 8.46 13.84 -5.22
C ALA A 29 9.77 14.51 -5.65
N GLY A 30 10.25 15.49 -4.88
CA GLY A 30 11.53 16.17 -5.12
C GLY A 30 12.75 15.26 -4.96
N THR A 31 12.67 14.22 -4.13
CA THR A 31 13.72 13.20 -3.97
C THR A 31 13.53 11.97 -4.87
N GLY A 32 12.46 11.95 -5.68
CA GLY A 32 12.08 10.81 -6.50
C GLY A 32 11.63 9.59 -5.70
N GLN A 33 11.33 9.72 -4.41
CA GLN A 33 10.86 8.63 -3.54
C GLN A 33 9.33 8.47 -3.53
N GLY A 34 8.61 9.36 -4.23
CA GLY A 34 7.16 9.29 -4.35
C GLY A 34 6.64 10.25 -5.42
N ILE A 35 5.34 10.54 -5.36
CA ILE A 35 4.68 11.48 -6.26
C ILE A 35 3.94 12.57 -5.48
N SER A 36 3.87 13.78 -6.04
CA SER A 36 3.22 14.92 -5.38
C SER A 36 1.71 14.77 -5.28
N ARG A 37 1.10 14.01 -6.20
CA ARG A 37 -0.35 13.71 -6.22
C ARG A 37 -0.66 12.34 -5.61
N SER A 38 -0.06 12.01 -4.49
CA SER A 38 -0.26 10.71 -3.83
C SER A 38 -1.69 10.53 -3.30
N LEU A 39 -2.21 9.29 -3.38
CA LEU A 39 -3.52 8.94 -2.82
C LEU A 39 -3.55 8.96 -1.28
N HIS A 40 -2.40 8.89 -0.59
CA HIS A 40 -2.35 9.07 0.86
C HIS A 40 -2.78 10.47 1.28
N CYS A 41 -2.55 11.50 0.45
CA CYS A 41 -3.04 12.85 0.71
C CYS A 41 -4.56 12.91 0.75
N ASP A 42 -5.21 12.06 -0.06
CA ASP A 42 -6.65 11.93 -0.19
C ASP A 42 -7.26 10.87 0.76
N ARG A 43 -6.44 10.19 1.58
CA ARG A 43 -6.84 9.05 2.44
C ARG A 43 -7.41 7.87 1.65
N LEU A 44 -6.96 7.70 0.42
CA LEU A 44 -7.36 6.62 -0.49
C LEU A 44 -6.28 5.55 -0.65
N ALA A 45 -5.22 5.63 0.15
CA ALA A 45 -4.17 4.62 0.21
C ALA A 45 -3.71 4.38 1.66
N VAL A 46 -3.18 3.20 1.89
CA VAL A 46 -2.58 2.79 3.14
C VAL A 46 -1.39 1.87 2.87
N ASP A 47 -0.30 2.10 3.59
CA ASP A 47 0.84 1.19 3.62
C ASP A 47 0.71 0.33 4.88
N LEU A 48 0.72 -0.99 4.72
CA LEU A 48 0.65 -1.94 5.83
C LEU A 48 1.99 -2.61 6.05
N ASN A 49 2.45 -2.70 7.29
CA ASN A 49 3.58 -3.54 7.63
C ASN A 49 3.07 -4.92 8.02
N LEU A 50 3.40 -5.94 7.24
CA LEU A 50 3.02 -7.32 7.55
C LEU A 50 4.14 -8.05 8.29
N PHE A 51 3.73 -8.87 9.24
CA PHE A 51 4.62 -9.80 9.94
C PHE A 51 4.05 -11.21 9.85
N ARG A 52 4.93 -12.20 9.91
CA ARG A 52 4.55 -13.61 10.00
C ARG A 52 5.45 -14.30 11.01
N ALA A 53 4.85 -14.86 12.06
CA ALA A 53 5.58 -15.44 13.20
C ALA A 53 6.61 -14.46 13.80
N GLY A 54 6.19 -13.22 14.02
CA GLY A 54 7.04 -12.14 14.54
C GLY A 54 8.12 -11.60 13.60
N GLN A 55 8.24 -12.12 12.37
CA GLN A 55 9.22 -11.63 11.39
C GLN A 55 8.59 -10.56 10.48
N PHE A 56 9.25 -9.40 10.37
CA PHE A 56 8.82 -8.34 9.46
C PHE A 56 9.06 -8.71 8.00
N LEU A 57 8.02 -8.61 7.19
CA LEU A 57 8.04 -8.95 5.78
C LEU A 57 8.41 -7.73 4.94
N THR A 58 9.41 -7.90 4.08
CA THR A 58 10.09 -6.78 3.40
C THR A 58 10.09 -6.91 1.89
N LYS A 59 9.79 -8.09 1.34
CA LYS A 59 9.76 -8.31 -0.10
C LYS A 59 8.36 -8.08 -0.63
N THR A 60 8.24 -7.54 -1.84
CA THR A 60 6.94 -7.37 -2.51
C THR A 60 6.18 -8.69 -2.63
N GLU A 61 6.88 -9.80 -2.86
CA GLU A 61 6.31 -11.14 -2.95
C GLU A 61 5.62 -11.59 -1.65
N ASP A 62 6.10 -11.14 -0.49
CA ASP A 62 5.53 -11.48 0.80
C ASP A 62 4.09 -10.95 0.96
N TYR A 63 3.78 -9.87 0.22
CA TYR A 63 2.48 -9.19 0.20
C TYR A 63 1.55 -9.68 -0.92
N ARG A 64 2.03 -10.54 -1.83
CA ARG A 64 1.27 -10.95 -3.03
C ARG A 64 -0.10 -11.51 -2.69
N GLU A 65 -0.17 -12.38 -1.68
CA GLU A 65 -1.42 -12.98 -1.24
C GLU A 65 -2.46 -11.91 -0.86
N MET A 66 -2.05 -10.91 -0.07
CA MET A 66 -2.92 -9.80 0.34
C MET A 66 -3.22 -8.84 -0.80
N GLY A 67 -2.22 -8.57 -1.65
CA GLY A 67 -2.37 -7.70 -2.82
C GLY A 67 -3.39 -8.22 -3.81
N GLU A 68 -3.27 -9.48 -4.20
CA GLU A 68 -4.21 -10.15 -5.13
C GLU A 68 -5.60 -10.30 -4.53
N TRP A 69 -5.70 -10.47 -3.21
CA TRP A 69 -6.98 -10.42 -2.53
C TRP A 69 -7.59 -9.01 -2.58
N TRP A 70 -6.79 -7.97 -2.33
CA TRP A 70 -7.24 -6.58 -2.32
C TRP A 70 -7.80 -6.16 -3.68
N GLU A 71 -7.12 -6.50 -4.76
CA GLU A 71 -7.54 -6.24 -6.14
C GLU A 71 -8.92 -6.85 -6.47
N LYS A 72 -9.34 -7.91 -5.78
CA LYS A 72 -10.65 -8.57 -5.98
C LYS A 72 -11.81 -7.90 -5.24
N GLN A 73 -11.54 -6.99 -4.30
CA GLN A 73 -12.59 -6.40 -3.46
C GLN A 73 -13.41 -5.35 -4.21
N HIS A 74 -12.80 -4.66 -5.16
CA HIS A 74 -13.46 -3.65 -6.00
C HIS A 74 -12.67 -3.41 -7.29
N PRO A 75 -13.32 -3.05 -8.42
CA PRO A 75 -12.63 -2.71 -9.67
C PRO A 75 -11.60 -1.59 -9.56
N ASP A 76 -11.69 -0.73 -8.54
CA ASP A 76 -10.77 0.38 -8.30
C ASP A 76 -9.63 0.04 -7.33
N CYS A 77 -9.71 -1.08 -6.60
CA CYS A 77 -8.65 -1.49 -5.69
C CYS A 77 -7.37 -1.81 -6.47
N ARG A 78 -6.24 -1.26 -6.04
CA ARG A 78 -4.92 -1.49 -6.62
C ARG A 78 -3.93 -1.87 -5.53
N TRP A 79 -2.97 -2.70 -5.91
CA TRP A 79 -1.86 -3.11 -5.08
C TRP A 79 -0.55 -2.64 -5.70
N GLY A 80 0.28 -1.94 -4.92
CA GLY A 80 1.52 -1.33 -5.40
C GLY A 80 2.57 -2.34 -5.86
N GLY A 81 2.43 -3.62 -5.49
CA GLY A 81 3.27 -4.70 -6.03
C GLY A 81 3.15 -4.89 -7.56
N ARG A 82 2.12 -4.30 -8.20
CA ARG A 82 1.98 -4.27 -9.68
C ARG A 82 2.72 -3.12 -10.36
N PHE A 83 3.32 -2.19 -9.62
CA PHE A 83 4.02 -1.06 -10.23
C PHE A 83 5.27 -1.53 -11.00
N THR A 84 5.42 -1.07 -12.24
CA THR A 84 6.45 -1.58 -13.16
C THR A 84 7.84 -0.99 -12.89
N THR A 85 7.91 0.28 -12.49
CA THR A 85 9.20 0.96 -12.26
C THR A 85 9.77 0.65 -10.89
N ARG A 86 8.93 0.64 -9.86
CA ARG A 86 9.30 0.37 -8.46
C ARG A 86 8.12 -0.32 -7.77
N PRO A 87 8.09 -1.66 -7.75
CA PRO A 87 7.06 -2.40 -7.03
C PRO A 87 7.04 -2.00 -5.55
N ASP A 88 5.85 -1.72 -5.03
CA ASP A 88 5.64 -1.25 -3.67
C ASP A 88 4.67 -2.17 -2.92
N GLY A 89 5.21 -3.26 -2.37
CA GLY A 89 4.41 -4.39 -1.89
C GLY A 89 3.49 -4.07 -0.71
N ASN A 90 3.88 -3.13 0.15
CA ASN A 90 3.07 -2.75 1.32
C ASN A 90 1.94 -1.77 0.99
N HIS A 91 1.89 -1.22 -0.23
CA HIS A 91 0.95 -0.18 -0.64
C HIS A 91 -0.37 -0.74 -1.17
N PHE A 92 -1.47 -0.33 -0.55
CA PHE A 92 -2.84 -0.68 -0.94
C PHE A 92 -3.65 0.59 -1.17
N SER A 93 -4.27 0.72 -2.34
CA SER A 93 -4.98 1.94 -2.71
C SER A 93 -6.32 1.69 -3.41
N VAL A 94 -7.13 2.74 -3.49
CA VAL A 94 -8.33 2.82 -4.33
C VAL A 94 -8.08 3.88 -5.40
N THR A 95 -8.18 3.46 -6.66
CA THR A 95 -7.92 4.30 -7.83
C THR A 95 -8.82 5.54 -7.80
N TYR A 96 -8.24 6.71 -8.03
CA TYR A 96 -9.01 7.95 -8.11
C TYR A 96 -8.40 8.95 -9.09
N GLN A 97 -9.20 9.37 -10.08
CA GLN A 97 -8.78 10.27 -11.16
C GLN A 97 -7.52 9.78 -11.91
N GLY A 98 -7.45 8.46 -12.18
CA GLY A 98 -6.34 7.84 -12.91
C GLY A 98 -5.04 7.65 -12.12
N ARG A 99 -5.09 7.80 -10.79
CA ARG A 99 -3.95 7.58 -9.87
C ARG A 99 -4.14 6.29 -9.10
N SER A 100 -3.06 5.59 -8.80
CA SER A 100 -3.02 4.33 -8.05
C SER A 100 -1.81 4.29 -7.12
#